data_AF-A0A0F8WDG3-F1
#
_entry.id   AF-A0A0F8WDG3-F1
#
_cell.length_a   1.000
_cell.length_b   1.000
_cell.length_c   1.000
_cell.angle_alpha   90.00
_cell.angle_beta   90.00
_cell.angle_gamma   90.00
#
_symmetry.space_group_name_H-M   'P 1'
#
loop_
_entity.id
_entity.type
_entity.pdbx_description
1 polymer ?
#
loop_
_entity_poly.entity_id
_entity_poly.type
_entity_poly.pdbx_seq_one_letter_code
_entity_poly.pdbx_strand_id
1 'polypeptide(L)'
;MDAYQRSSEPTPFVLPNIAAGIINLWSGSIANIPGGWFLCDGNNGTPDLTDRFVVAAGTSYLRGIQSGGLSHYHEFSGSSHQHDLDMPPTNEVQAGTQVRRLTDPSVDPGDTDPTDHSPEWYSIAYIMKD
;
A
#
# COMPACT_ATOMS: atom_id res chain seq x y z
N MET A 1 4.80 52.29 -40.32
CA MET A 1 5.84 51.25 -40.19
C MET A 1 5.99 51.03 -38.71
N ASP A 2 5.13 50.19 -38.13
CA ASP A 2 5.15 49.93 -36.69
C ASP A 2 5.51 48.46 -36.51
N ALA A 3 6.74 48.24 -36.06
CA ALA A 3 7.32 46.92 -35.91
C ALA A 3 6.68 46.19 -34.73
N TYR A 4 6.03 45.06 -35.02
CA TYR A 4 5.67 44.05 -34.03
C TYR A 4 6.97 43.42 -33.49
N GLN A 5 7.48 43.98 -32.39
CA GLN A 5 8.58 43.40 -31.63
C GLN A 5 8.06 42.15 -30.91
N ARG A 6 8.46 40.97 -31.40
CA ARG A 6 8.16 39.68 -30.79
C ARG A 6 9.08 39.48 -29.59
N SER A 7 8.56 39.67 -28.38
CA SER A 7 9.26 39.37 -27.12
C SER A 7 9.75 37.93 -27.12
N SER A 8 11.05 37.73 -26.87
CA SER A 8 11.77 36.46 -26.93
C SER A 8 11.80 35.66 -25.61
N GLU A 9 10.99 36.03 -24.62
CA GLU A 9 10.87 35.23 -23.41
C GLU A 9 9.94 34.05 -23.69
N PRO A 10 10.37 32.79 -23.47
CA PRO A 10 9.43 31.68 -23.47
C PRO A 10 8.49 31.90 -22.29
N THR A 11 7.33 32.49 -22.52
CA THR A 11 6.25 32.43 -21.53
C THR A 11 6.05 30.94 -21.26
N PRO A 12 6.09 30.48 -19.99
CA PRO A 12 5.75 29.10 -19.70
C PRO A 12 4.41 28.84 -20.39
N PHE A 13 4.33 27.78 -21.17
CA PHE A 13 3.13 27.42 -21.91
C PHE A 13 2.04 27.06 -20.90
N VAL A 14 1.38 28.08 -20.34
CA VAL A 14 0.19 27.93 -19.53
C VAL A 14 -0.90 27.63 -20.54
N LEU A 15 -1.31 26.36 -20.65
CA LEU A 15 -2.52 26.01 -21.39
C LEU A 15 -3.67 26.82 -20.78
N PRO A 16 -4.17 27.88 -21.45
CA PRO A 16 -5.00 28.89 -20.79
C PRO A 16 -6.39 28.39 -20.39
N ASN A 17 -6.71 27.13 -20.69
CA ASN A 17 -8.07 26.59 -20.63
C ASN A 17 -8.16 25.24 -19.90
N ILE A 18 -7.20 24.89 -19.02
CA ILE A 18 -7.36 23.72 -18.15
C ILE A 18 -8.33 24.09 -17.02
N ALA A 19 -9.42 23.34 -16.91
CA ALA A 19 -10.39 23.52 -15.83
C ALA A 19 -9.76 23.19 -14.46
N ALA A 20 -10.12 23.97 -13.44
CA ALA A 20 -9.80 23.70 -12.05
C ALA A 20 -10.22 22.26 -11.65
N GLY A 21 -9.42 21.62 -10.80
CA GLY A 21 -9.65 20.27 -10.32
C GLY A 21 -9.11 19.14 -11.22
N ILE A 22 -8.55 19.45 -12.39
CA ILE A 22 -7.87 18.44 -13.21
C ILE A 22 -6.57 18.01 -12.52
N ILE A 23 -6.43 16.70 -12.31
CA ILE A 23 -5.23 16.08 -11.75
C ILE A 23 -4.34 15.58 -12.89
N ASN A 24 -3.06 15.93 -12.86
CA ASN A 24 -2.05 15.49 -13.80
C ASN A 24 -0.88 14.82 -13.08
N LEU A 25 -0.18 13.97 -13.82
CA LEU A 25 1.06 13.35 -13.42
C LEU A 25 2.22 14.34 -13.65
N TRP A 26 3.08 14.51 -12.64
CA TRP A 26 4.20 15.44 -12.65
C TRP A 26 5.51 14.73 -12.31
N SER A 27 6.44 14.70 -13.26
CA SER A 27 7.75 14.07 -13.10
C SER A 27 8.84 15.01 -12.59
N GLY A 28 8.55 16.31 -12.45
CA GLY A 28 9.51 17.29 -11.95
C GLY A 28 9.61 17.31 -10.42
N SER A 29 10.51 18.15 -9.90
CA SER A 29 10.62 18.37 -8.46
C SER A 29 9.34 18.98 -7.88
N ILE A 30 8.95 18.55 -6.68
CA ILE A 30 7.84 19.13 -5.90
C ILE A 30 8.10 20.62 -5.60
N ALA A 31 9.37 21.01 -5.41
CA ALA A 31 9.73 22.41 -5.17
C ALA A 31 9.52 23.32 -6.42
N ASN A 32 9.41 22.73 -7.61
CA ASN A 32 9.28 23.44 -8.88
C ASN A 32 7.91 23.19 -9.54
N ILE A 33 6.87 22.92 -8.74
CA ILE A 33 5.50 22.82 -9.26
C ILE A 33 5.13 24.16 -9.91
N PRO A 34 4.66 24.18 -11.17
CA PRO A 34 4.32 25.43 -11.84
C PRO A 34 3.20 26.19 -11.13
N GLY A 35 3.22 27.52 -11.23
CA GLY A 35 2.14 28.35 -10.70
C GLY A 35 0.78 27.96 -11.28
N GLY A 36 -0.26 28.03 -10.43
CA GLY A 36 -1.61 27.59 -10.78
C GLY A 36 -1.86 26.09 -10.64
N TRP A 37 -0.92 25.36 -10.03
CA TRP A 37 -1.06 23.95 -9.66
C TRP A 37 -0.71 23.76 -8.18
N PHE A 38 -1.38 22.80 -7.56
CA PHE A 38 -1.10 22.36 -6.19
C PHE A 38 -0.70 20.90 -6.17
N LEU A 39 0.15 20.52 -5.22
CA LEU A 39 0.40 19.10 -4.92
C LEU A 39 -0.90 18.47 -4.38
N CYS A 40 -1.21 17.25 -4.80
CA CYS A 40 -2.33 16.48 -4.26
C CYS A 40 -1.96 15.88 -2.90
N ASP A 41 -1.86 16.70 -1.87
CA ASP A 41 -1.45 16.35 -0.50
C ASP A 41 -2.56 16.54 0.55
N GLY A 42 -3.78 16.87 0.11
CA GLY A 42 -4.91 17.17 1.00
C GLY A 42 -5.03 18.65 1.38
N ASN A 43 -4.05 19.49 1.03
CA ASN A 43 -4.11 20.93 1.24
C ASN A 43 -4.74 21.65 0.03
N ASN A 44 -5.14 22.90 0.21
CA ASN A 44 -5.71 23.76 -0.85
C ASN A 44 -6.91 23.13 -1.59
N GLY A 45 -7.69 22.29 -0.91
CA GLY A 45 -8.85 21.59 -1.49
C GLY A 45 -8.50 20.44 -2.43
N THR A 46 -7.22 20.06 -2.52
CA THR A 46 -6.78 18.87 -3.26
C THR A 46 -7.12 17.59 -2.52
N PRO A 47 -7.31 16.45 -3.21
CA PRO A 47 -7.28 15.14 -2.55
C PRO A 47 -5.85 14.79 -2.14
N ASP A 48 -5.68 14.02 -1.06
CA ASP A 48 -4.39 13.43 -0.71
C ASP A 48 -4.16 12.16 -1.55
N LEU A 49 -3.21 12.25 -2.50
CA LEU A 49 -2.76 11.18 -3.38
C LEU A 49 -1.28 10.81 -3.14
N THR A 50 -0.68 11.26 -2.04
CA THR A 50 0.70 10.95 -1.67
C THR A 50 0.84 9.46 -1.35
N ASP A 51 1.85 8.80 -1.92
CA ASP A 51 2.13 7.36 -1.74
C ASP A 51 0.93 6.44 -2.04
N ARG A 52 0.08 6.85 -2.99
CA ARG A 52 -1.17 6.15 -3.32
C ARG A 52 -1.23 5.75 -4.78
N PHE A 53 -1.77 4.56 -5.01
CA PHE A 53 -2.19 4.11 -6.34
C PHE A 53 -3.63 4.53 -6.60
N VAL A 54 -3.90 5.18 -7.74
CA VAL A 54 -5.23 5.70 -8.07
C VAL A 54 -6.06 4.66 -8.82
N VAL A 55 -7.26 4.39 -8.31
CA VAL A 55 -8.28 3.55 -8.97
C VAL A 55 -9.45 4.43 -9.43
N ALA A 56 -10.01 4.13 -10.60
CA ALA A 56 -11.16 4.86 -11.12
C ALA A 56 -12.38 4.71 -10.20
N ALA A 57 -13.00 5.84 -9.85
CA ALA A 57 -14.23 5.84 -9.07
C ALA A 57 -15.40 5.28 -9.89
N GLY A 58 -16.29 4.55 -9.23
CA GLY A 58 -17.46 3.90 -9.82
C GLY A 58 -18.43 3.41 -8.75
N THR A 59 -19.22 2.39 -9.07
CA THR A 59 -20.16 1.79 -8.11
C THR A 59 -19.45 1.04 -6.98
N SER A 60 -18.36 0.33 -7.29
CA SER A 60 -17.58 -0.45 -6.33
C SER A 60 -16.56 0.39 -5.57
N TYR A 61 -16.11 1.50 -6.14
CA TYR A 61 -15.10 2.39 -5.57
C TYR A 61 -15.65 3.80 -5.50
N LEU A 62 -16.19 4.17 -4.33
CA LEU A 62 -16.72 5.51 -4.13
C LEU A 62 -15.57 6.54 -4.14
N ARG A 63 -15.87 7.74 -4.65
CA ARG A 63 -14.90 8.84 -4.72
C ARG A 63 -14.35 9.16 -3.33
N GLY A 64 -13.02 9.29 -3.24
CA GLY A 64 -12.33 9.72 -2.01
C GLY A 64 -12.19 8.63 -0.95
N ILE A 65 -12.65 7.41 -1.22
CA ILE A 65 -12.39 6.27 -0.34
C ILE A 65 -10.96 5.78 -0.55
N GLN A 66 -10.28 5.54 0.55
CA GLN A 66 -8.93 4.98 0.62
C GLN A 66 -9.03 3.59 1.21
N SER A 67 -8.32 2.62 0.64
CA SER A 67 -8.30 1.24 1.10
C SER A 67 -7.02 0.55 0.60
N GLY A 68 -6.74 -0.64 1.12
CA GLY A 68 -5.54 -1.42 0.85
C GLY A 68 -4.42 -1.19 1.86
N GLY A 69 -3.33 -1.92 1.68
CA GLY A 69 -2.12 -1.84 2.48
C GLY A 69 -0.93 -2.41 1.70
N LEU A 70 0.27 -1.98 2.05
CA LEU A 70 1.50 -2.45 1.40
C LEU A 70 1.80 -3.91 1.75
N SER A 71 1.35 -4.39 2.91
CA SER A 71 1.59 -5.75 3.39
C SER A 71 0.35 -6.35 4.04
N HIS A 72 0.20 -7.66 3.94
CA HIS A 72 -0.75 -8.43 4.75
C HIS A 72 -0.15 -9.78 5.13
N TYR A 73 -0.70 -10.40 6.17
CA TYR A 73 -0.40 -11.77 6.56
C TYR A 73 -1.67 -12.63 6.45
N HIS A 74 -1.49 -13.94 6.35
CA HIS A 74 -2.57 -14.90 6.46
C HIS A 74 -2.47 -15.61 7.80
N GLU A 75 -3.58 -15.65 8.52
CA GLU A 75 -3.71 -16.50 9.71
C GLU A 75 -4.02 -17.93 9.27
N PHE A 76 -3.35 -18.91 9.89
CA PHE A 76 -3.67 -20.32 9.74
C PHE A 76 -3.75 -21.01 11.10
N SER A 77 -4.47 -22.13 11.13
CA SER A 77 -4.47 -23.03 12.28
C SER A 77 -4.25 -24.46 11.78
N GLY A 78 -3.25 -25.13 12.35
CA GLY A 78 -3.04 -26.55 12.11
C GLY A 78 -4.10 -27.39 12.82
N SER A 79 -4.58 -28.45 12.17
CA SER A 79 -5.41 -29.45 12.83
C SER A 79 -4.66 -30.08 13.99
N SER A 80 -5.34 -30.18 15.13
CA SER A 80 -4.80 -30.84 16.32
C SER A 80 -4.39 -32.28 15.99
N HIS A 81 -3.18 -32.65 16.39
CA HIS A 81 -2.69 -34.01 16.36
C HIS A 81 -1.87 -34.32 17.62
N GLN A 82 -1.56 -35.60 17.84
CA GLN A 82 -0.76 -36.05 18.96
C GLN A 82 0.50 -36.74 18.44
N HIS A 83 1.63 -36.53 19.11
CA HIS A 83 2.84 -37.29 18.87
C HIS A 83 2.89 -38.48 19.82
N ASP A 84 3.38 -39.62 19.31
CA ASP A 84 3.69 -40.80 20.09
C ASP A 84 5.17 -40.75 20.48
N LEU A 85 5.45 -40.74 21.79
CA LEU A 85 6.81 -40.91 22.27
C LEU A 85 7.14 -42.40 22.20
N ASP A 86 7.99 -42.77 21.23
CA ASP A 86 8.49 -44.14 21.11
C ASP A 86 9.42 -44.45 22.29
N MET A 87 8.83 -45.02 23.35
CA MET A 87 9.58 -45.49 24.51
C MET A 87 9.97 -46.96 24.29
N PRO A 88 11.27 -47.28 24.20
CA PRO A 88 11.69 -48.67 24.17
C PRO A 88 11.22 -49.38 25.45
N PRO A 89 10.95 -50.70 25.41
CA PRO A 89 10.52 -51.42 26.59
C PRO A 89 11.65 -51.45 27.62
N THR A 90 11.61 -50.53 28.57
CA THR A 90 12.46 -50.53 29.77
C THR A 90 11.59 -50.76 31.00
N ASN A 91 12.14 -51.46 31.99
CA ASN A 91 11.44 -51.78 33.24
C ASN A 91 11.56 -50.61 34.26
N GLU A 92 11.67 -49.38 33.78
CA GLU A 92 12.10 -48.20 34.55
C GLU A 92 10.93 -47.43 35.18
N VAL A 93 9.69 -47.79 34.86
CA VAL A 93 8.50 -47.15 35.44
C VAL A 93 8.09 -47.89 36.73
N GLN A 94 8.18 -47.19 37.85
CA GLN A 94 7.79 -47.71 39.16
C GLN A 94 6.30 -48.11 39.19
N ALA A 95 5.98 -49.19 39.91
CA ALA A 95 4.60 -49.64 40.08
C ALA A 95 3.71 -48.50 40.66
N GLY A 96 2.57 -48.26 39.99
CA GLY A 96 1.64 -47.18 40.35
C GLY A 96 1.87 -45.86 39.63
N THR A 97 2.95 -45.71 38.85
CA THR A 97 3.20 -44.52 38.04
C THR A 97 2.60 -44.68 36.64
N GLN A 98 1.85 -43.68 36.18
CA GLN A 98 1.35 -43.60 34.81
C GLN A 98 2.26 -42.68 33.98
N VAL A 99 2.65 -43.14 32.79
CA VAL A 99 3.34 -42.32 31.80
C VAL A 99 2.41 -42.13 30.62
N ARG A 100 2.18 -40.88 30.24
CA ARG A 100 1.33 -40.57 29.10
C ARG A 100 2.16 -40.67 27.82
N ARG A 101 1.79 -41.65 26.98
CA ARG A 101 2.52 -41.96 25.75
C ARG A 101 2.31 -40.91 24.65
N LEU A 102 1.11 -40.33 24.61
CA LEU A 102 0.74 -39.31 23.63
C LEU A 102 0.89 -37.90 24.21
N THR A 103 1.31 -36.94 23.40
CA THR A 103 1.31 -35.52 23.79
C THR A 103 -0.12 -34.98 23.94
N ASP A 104 -0.27 -33.81 24.57
CA ASP A 104 -1.56 -33.12 24.59
C ASP A 104 -1.90 -32.61 23.19
N PRO A 105 -3.15 -32.83 22.74
CA PRO A 105 -3.60 -32.25 21.49
C PRO A 105 -3.63 -30.74 21.64
N SER A 106 -2.91 -30.03 20.79
CA SER A 106 -2.97 -28.58 20.67
C SER A 106 -3.23 -28.20 19.22
N VAL A 107 -4.04 -27.17 19.03
CA VAL A 107 -4.02 -26.42 17.77
C VAL A 107 -2.79 -25.52 17.80
N ASP A 108 -2.10 -25.44 16.66
CA ASP A 108 -0.96 -24.54 16.50
C ASP A 108 -1.40 -23.37 15.61
N PRO A 109 -1.70 -22.19 16.18
CA PRO A 109 -2.00 -21.00 15.41
C PRO A 109 -0.70 -20.37 14.92
N GLY A 110 -0.70 -19.92 13.67
CA GLY A 110 0.42 -19.19 13.10
C GLY A 110 -0.04 -18.15 12.10
N ASP A 111 0.87 -17.23 11.78
CA ASP A 111 0.75 -16.28 10.70
C ASP A 111 1.84 -16.54 9.65
N THR A 112 1.62 -16.06 8.44
CA THR A 112 2.69 -15.92 7.44
C THR A 112 3.42 -14.61 7.68
N ASP A 113 4.73 -14.56 7.44
CA ASP A 113 5.47 -13.29 7.50
C ASP A 113 4.86 -12.25 6.54
N PRO A 114 4.60 -11.01 7.00
CA PRO A 114 4.12 -9.96 6.12
C PRO A 114 5.25 -9.46 5.21
N THR A 115 4.94 -9.31 3.92
CA THR A 115 5.86 -8.74 2.94
C THR A 115 5.21 -7.60 2.17
N ASP A 116 6.03 -6.71 1.60
CA ASP A 116 5.53 -5.69 0.67
C ASP A 116 5.03 -6.37 -0.61
N HIS A 117 3.78 -6.09 -0.99
CA HIS A 117 3.11 -6.64 -2.17
C HIS A 117 3.06 -5.66 -3.35
N SER A 118 3.76 -4.53 -3.25
CA SER A 118 3.88 -3.56 -4.33
C SER A 118 4.58 -4.19 -5.54
N PRO A 119 3.96 -4.16 -6.74
CA PRO A 119 4.66 -4.49 -7.99
C PRO A 119 5.84 -3.54 -8.23
N GLU A 120 6.75 -3.85 -9.15
CA GLU A 120 7.78 -2.87 -9.57
C GLU A 120 7.13 -1.52 -9.95
N TRP A 121 7.57 -0.43 -9.32
CA TRP A 121 6.93 0.87 -9.43
C TRP A 121 7.91 2.01 -9.70
N TYR A 122 7.41 3.07 -10.33
CA TYR A 122 8.11 4.33 -10.56
C TYR A 122 7.24 5.48 -10.05
N SER A 123 7.77 6.29 -9.13
CA SER A 123 7.00 7.36 -8.51
C SER A 123 7.11 8.68 -9.27
N ILE A 124 5.96 9.34 -9.42
CA ILE A 124 5.79 10.72 -9.89
C ILE A 124 4.72 11.39 -9.04
N ALA A 125 4.74 12.71 -8.96
CA ALA A 125 3.77 13.44 -8.16
C ALA A 125 2.42 13.57 -8.88
N TYR A 126 1.34 13.65 -8.09
CA TYR A 126 0.04 14.11 -8.57
C TYR A 126 -0.09 15.61 -8.27
N ILE A 127 -0.42 16.40 -9.30
CA ILE A 127 -0.70 17.84 -9.14
C ILE A 127 -2.10 18.17 -9.66
N MET A 128 -2.82 19.05 -8.97
CA MET A 128 -4.16 19.50 -9.31
C MET A 128 -4.13 20.95 -9.79
N LYS A 129 -4.83 21.23 -10.89
CA LYS A 129 -5.03 22.61 -11.36
C LYS A 129 -5.90 23.38 -10.37
N ASP A 130 -5.41 24.54 -9.91
CA ASP A 130 -6.16 25.54 -9.12
C ASP A 130 -7.36 26.09 -9.92
#